data_AF-A0A973QXU5-F1
#
_entry.id   AF-A0A973QXU5-F1
#
_cell.length_a   1.000
_cell.length_b   1.000
_cell.length_c   1.000
_cell.angle_alpha   90.00
_cell.angle_beta   90.00
_cell.angle_gamma   90.00
#
_symmetry.space_group_name_H-M   'P 1'
#
loop_
_entity.id
_entity.type
_entity.pdbx_description
1 polymer ?
#
loop_
_entity_poly.entity_id
_entity_poly.type
_entity_poly.pdbx_seq_one_letter_code
_entity_poly.pdbx_strand_id
1 'polypeptide(L)'
;MVTAVAHRGDPYEYRENTLPSVRSALLKGADAVEVDVRLTRDGVPVLLHDRTLDRLWGHPREVDALTLDQVADLTGGELPALGGALAELLRHERGRMLLDLTEPAQAAPAVAAVEAAGARERVYYCGGTAAMRAVRED
;
A
#
# COMPACT_ATOMS: atom_id res chain seq x y z
N MET A 1 5.93 -23.78 -11.10
CA MET A 1 6.52 -22.93 -10.04
C MET A 1 5.37 -22.19 -9.37
N VAL A 2 5.43 -22.00 -8.06
CA VAL A 2 4.39 -21.29 -7.28
C VAL A 2 4.89 -19.87 -7.03
N THR A 3 4.02 -18.87 -7.16
CA THR A 3 4.32 -17.48 -6.82
C THR A 3 4.20 -17.27 -5.32
N ALA A 4 5.26 -16.77 -4.69
CA ALA A 4 5.24 -16.35 -3.29
C ALA A 4 4.87 -14.87 -3.18
N VAL A 5 3.77 -14.57 -2.48
CA VAL A 5 3.31 -13.21 -2.20
C VAL A 5 3.50 -12.92 -0.71
N ALA A 6 4.33 -11.92 -0.40
CA ALA A 6 4.59 -11.50 0.97
C ALA A 6 3.47 -10.57 1.46
N HIS A 7 2.60 -11.10 2.33
CA HIS A 7 1.42 -10.41 2.84
C HIS A 7 1.82 -9.25 3.76
N ARG A 8 1.50 -8.02 3.34
CA ARG A 8 1.87 -6.75 4.01
C ARG A 8 3.38 -6.54 4.19
N GLY A 9 4.18 -7.12 3.30
CA GLY A 9 5.64 -7.14 3.38
C GLY A 9 6.19 -8.27 4.27
N ASP A 10 7.12 -7.95 5.17
CA ASP A 10 7.77 -8.85 6.12
C ASP A 10 7.38 -8.48 7.57
N PRO A 11 6.10 -8.71 7.96
CA PRO A 11 5.55 -8.25 9.24
C PRO A 11 6.16 -8.93 10.48
N TYR A 12 6.96 -9.98 10.28
CA TYR A 12 7.64 -10.69 11.36
C TYR A 12 8.89 -9.95 11.86
N GLU A 13 9.51 -9.12 11.01
CA GLU A 13 10.72 -8.35 11.34
C GLU A 13 10.45 -6.83 11.40
N TYR A 14 9.51 -6.35 10.60
CA TYR A 14 9.18 -4.94 10.47
C TYR A 14 7.68 -4.74 10.67
N ARG A 15 7.26 -3.52 11.01
CA ARG A 15 5.82 -3.21 11.04
C ARG A 15 5.22 -3.41 9.65
N GLU A 16 4.09 -4.11 9.57
CA GLU A 16 3.36 -4.37 8.33
C GLU A 16 3.10 -3.08 7.53
N ASN A 17 3.01 -3.18 6.19
CA ASN A 17 2.67 -2.05 5.31
C ASN A 17 3.63 -0.83 5.36
N THR A 18 4.86 -1.00 5.87
CA THR A 18 5.89 0.04 5.87
C THR A 18 6.96 -0.18 4.79
N LEU A 19 7.72 0.86 4.43
CA LEU A 19 8.82 0.73 3.46
C LEU A 19 9.90 -0.29 3.89
N PRO A 20 10.33 -0.34 5.18
CA PRO A 20 11.24 -1.40 5.64
C PRO A 20 10.66 -2.81 5.45
N SER A 21 9.36 -2.99 5.71
CA SER A 21 8.66 -4.27 5.52
C SER A 21 8.62 -4.69 4.05
N VAL A 22 8.25 -3.77 3.14
CA VAL A 22 8.26 -4.00 1.68
C VAL A 22 9.67 -4.33 1.18
N ARG A 23 10.67 -3.54 1.59
CA ARG A 23 12.07 -3.75 1.20
C ARG A 23 12.58 -5.11 1.67
N SER A 24 12.33 -5.47 2.93
CA SER A 24 12.79 -6.76 3.47
C SER A 24 12.20 -7.94 2.71
N ALA A 25 10.90 -7.90 2.41
CA ALA A 25 10.23 -8.95 1.64
C ALA A 25 10.84 -9.14 0.24
N LEU A 26 11.11 -8.04 -0.48
CA LEU A 26 11.75 -8.09 -1.79
C LEU A 26 13.19 -8.64 -1.70
N LEU A 27 13.98 -8.21 -0.71
CA LEU A 27 15.34 -8.69 -0.49
C LEU A 27 15.39 -10.17 -0.08
N LYS A 28 14.37 -10.67 0.62
CA LYS A 28 14.21 -12.09 0.98
C LYS A 28 13.70 -12.95 -0.19
N GLY A 29 13.45 -12.35 -1.35
CA GLY A 29 13.15 -13.07 -2.59
C GLY A 29 11.67 -13.33 -2.85
N ALA A 30 10.76 -12.56 -2.25
CA ALA A 30 9.33 -12.64 -2.59
C ALA A 30 9.11 -12.27 -4.07
N ASP A 31 8.26 -13.03 -4.77
CA ASP A 31 7.90 -12.74 -6.17
C ASP A 31 7.02 -11.49 -6.26
N ALA A 32 6.18 -11.29 -5.25
CA ALA A 32 5.39 -10.08 -5.06
C ALA A 32 5.26 -9.71 -3.59
N VAL A 33 4.99 -8.44 -3.31
CA VAL A 33 4.58 -7.95 -1.99
C VAL A 33 3.14 -7.47 -2.08
N GLU A 34 2.27 -7.99 -1.23
CA GLU A 34 0.93 -7.46 -1.08
C GLU A 34 0.94 -6.31 -0.06
N VAL A 35 0.16 -5.26 -0.34
CA VAL A 35 -0.05 -4.12 0.56
C VAL A 35 -1.50 -3.65 0.50
N ASP A 36 -2.01 -3.21 1.63
CA ASP A 36 -3.37 -2.71 1.76
C ASP A 36 -3.43 -1.20 1.52
N VAL A 37 -4.41 -0.72 0.76
CA VAL A 37 -4.57 0.71 0.48
C VAL A 37 -5.72 1.31 1.29
N ARG A 38 -5.49 2.49 1.87
CA ARG A 38 -6.50 3.41 2.43
C ARG A 38 -6.31 4.80 1.85
N LEU A 39 -7.32 5.66 1.98
CA LEU A 39 -7.23 7.06 1.59
C LEU A 39 -7.22 7.94 2.83
N THR A 40 -6.32 8.93 2.84
CA THR A 40 -6.41 10.06 3.75
C THR A 40 -7.59 10.96 3.37
N ARG A 41 -7.96 11.89 4.26
CA ARG A 41 -9.02 12.89 4.04
C ARG A 41 -8.81 13.73 2.78
N ASP A 42 -7.55 14.02 2.46
CA ASP A 42 -7.13 14.75 1.27
C ASP A 42 -6.91 13.85 0.04
N GLY A 43 -7.36 12.60 0.10
CA GLY A 43 -7.42 11.68 -1.04
C GLY A 43 -6.10 11.02 -1.41
N VAL A 44 -5.09 11.09 -0.55
CA VAL A 44 -3.79 10.46 -0.80
C VAL A 44 -3.87 8.97 -0.45
N PRO A 45 -3.52 8.05 -1.37
CA PRO A 45 -3.43 6.63 -1.05
C PRO A 45 -2.24 6.35 -0.14
N VAL A 46 -2.50 5.66 0.97
CA VAL A 46 -1.52 5.28 2.00
C VAL A 46 -1.62 3.79 2.31
N LEU A 47 -0.52 3.21 2.82
CA LEU A 47 -0.46 1.78 3.11
C LEU A 47 -0.94 1.48 4.54
N LEU A 48 -2.14 0.92 4.65
CA LEU A 48 -2.75 0.53 5.93
C LEU A 48 -3.91 -0.43 5.72
N HIS A 49 -3.95 -1.52 6.48
CA HIS A 49 -5.11 -2.43 6.46
C HIS A 49 -6.32 -1.88 7.21
N ASP A 50 -6.08 -1.52 8.48
CA ASP A 50 -7.13 -1.11 9.41
C ASP A 50 -7.71 0.25 9.01
N ARG A 51 -8.91 0.57 9.53
CA ARG A 51 -9.48 1.93 9.36
C ARG A 51 -8.77 2.96 10.23
N THR A 52 -8.19 2.52 11.36
CA THR A 52 -7.57 3.39 12.36
C THR A 52 -6.08 3.12 12.51
N LEU A 53 -5.38 4.09 13.10
CA LEU A 53 -3.96 3.96 13.47
C LEU A 53 -3.74 3.19 14.79
N ASP A 54 -4.80 2.66 15.40
CA ASP A 54 -4.80 2.24 16.81
C ASP A 54 -3.91 1.02 17.06
N ARG A 55 -4.10 -0.05 16.28
CA ARG A 55 -3.38 -1.30 16.46
C ARG A 55 -1.86 -1.16 16.30
N LEU A 56 -1.42 -0.28 15.40
CA LEU A 56 -0.02 -0.18 14.98
C LEU A 56 0.72 1.01 15.59
N TRP A 57 0.01 2.10 15.91
CA TRP A 57 0.58 3.35 16.45
C TRP A 57 -0.11 3.86 17.72
N GLY A 58 -1.15 3.18 18.23
CA GLY A 58 -1.84 3.57 19.48
C GLY A 58 -2.69 4.84 19.36
N HIS A 59 -3.14 5.16 18.14
CA HIS A 59 -3.99 6.32 17.88
C HIS A 59 -5.38 5.90 17.37
N PRO A 60 -6.49 6.21 18.07
CA PRO A 60 -7.83 5.74 17.70
C PRO A 60 -8.44 6.47 16.48
N ARG A 61 -7.64 7.29 15.79
CA ARG A 61 -8.10 8.13 14.67
C ARG A 61 -8.24 7.29 13.41
N GLU A 62 -9.36 7.45 12.71
CA GLU A 62 -9.53 6.90 11.36
C GLU A 62 -8.62 7.65 10.37
N VAL A 63 -8.01 6.92 9.44
CA VAL A 63 -7.11 7.50 8.43
C VAL A 63 -7.85 8.44 7.47
N ASP A 64 -9.11 8.14 7.13
CA ASP A 64 -9.95 8.97 6.25
C ASP A 64 -10.37 10.31 6.89
N ALA A 65 -10.11 10.50 8.18
CA ALA A 65 -10.33 11.74 8.91
C ALA A 65 -9.08 12.63 9.05
N LEU A 66 -7.92 12.17 8.56
CA LEU A 66 -6.61 12.82 8.68
C LEU A 66 -6.06 13.22 7.31
N THR A 67 -5.35 14.35 7.19
CA THR A 67 -4.53 14.62 5.99
C THR A 67 -3.26 13.77 5.99
N LEU A 68 -2.57 13.68 4.85
CA LEU A 68 -1.28 12.99 4.79
C LEU A 68 -0.28 13.54 5.82
N ASP A 69 -0.19 14.86 5.95
CA ASP A 69 0.70 15.51 6.93
C ASP A 69 0.38 15.08 8.37
N GLN A 70 -0.92 15.02 8.72
CA GLN A 70 -1.34 14.57 10.05
C GLN A 70 -1.05 13.09 10.28
N VAL A 71 -1.18 12.25 9.23
CA VAL A 71 -0.77 10.84 9.29
C VAL A 71 0.75 10.74 9.51
N ALA A 72 1.55 11.53 8.80
CA ALA A 72 3.00 11.54 8.98
C ALA A 72 3.39 11.95 10.42
N ASP A 73 2.79 13.00 10.97
CA ASP A 73 3.03 13.46 12.34
C ASP A 73 2.70 12.38 13.38
N LEU A 74 1.53 11.72 13.24
CA LEU A 74 1.07 10.70 14.18
C LEU A 74 1.84 9.38 14.07
N THR A 75 2.46 9.10 12.93
CA THR A 75 3.15 7.83 12.68
C THR A 75 4.67 7.95 12.67
N GLY A 76 5.20 9.15 12.95
CA GLY A 76 6.63 9.44 12.81
C GLY A 76 7.14 9.29 11.37
N GLY A 77 6.25 9.43 10.38
CA GLY A 77 6.54 9.21 8.96
C GLY A 77 6.69 7.73 8.56
N GLU A 78 6.38 6.78 9.44
CA GLU A 78 6.56 5.35 9.15
C GLU A 78 5.43 4.77 8.28
N LEU A 79 4.24 5.39 8.27
CA LEU A 79 3.13 4.99 7.40
C LEU A 79 3.30 5.66 6.02
N PRO A 80 3.65 4.91 4.97
CA PRO A 80 4.00 5.51 3.69
C PRO A 80 2.77 5.80 2.83
N ALA A 81 2.85 6.87 2.04
CA ALA A 81 2.02 7.01 0.85
C ALA A 81 2.37 5.92 -0.18
N LEU A 82 1.39 5.51 -0.98
CA LEU A 82 1.55 4.49 -2.03
C LEU A 82 2.67 4.83 -3.01
N GLY A 83 2.82 6.11 -3.38
CA GLY A 83 3.92 6.56 -4.22
C GLY A 83 5.31 6.22 -3.66
N GLY A 84 5.49 6.28 -2.34
CA GLY A 84 6.74 5.89 -1.68
C GLY A 84 7.01 4.38 -1.78
N ALA A 85 5.98 3.55 -1.64
CA ALA A 85 6.09 2.11 -1.77
C ALA A 85 6.35 1.67 -3.22
N LEU A 86 5.72 2.34 -4.19
CA LEU A 86 5.98 2.13 -5.62
C LEU A 86 7.41 2.55 -5.99
N ALA A 87 7.88 3.69 -5.47
CA ALA A 87 9.26 4.12 -5.66
C ALA A 87 10.25 3.10 -5.07
N GLU A 88 9.98 2.56 -3.87
CA GLU A 88 10.79 1.48 -3.28
C GLU A 88 10.78 0.23 -4.18
N LEU A 89 9.62 -0.25 -4.63
CA LEU A 89 9.49 -1.41 -5.55
C LEU A 89 10.40 -1.25 -6.78
N LEU A 90 10.38 -0.07 -7.40
CA LEU A 90 11.12 0.22 -8.62
C LEU A 90 12.65 0.27 -8.44
N ARG A 91 13.14 0.36 -7.20
CA ARG A 91 14.58 0.23 -6.89
C ARG A 91 15.10 -1.20 -7.03
N HIS A 92 14.21 -2.19 -7.05
CA HIS A 92 14.55 -3.60 -7.21
C HIS A 92 14.38 -4.02 -8.66
N GLU A 93 15.34 -4.76 -9.22
CA GLU A 93 15.29 -5.24 -10.62
C GLU A 93 14.11 -6.19 -10.89
N ARG A 94 13.64 -6.87 -9.83
CA ARG A 94 12.57 -7.87 -9.88
C ARG A 94 11.58 -7.63 -8.74
N GLY A 95 10.48 -8.38 -8.78
CA GLY A 95 9.40 -8.29 -7.81
C GLY A 95 8.23 -7.46 -8.32
N ARG A 96 7.05 -7.77 -7.81
CA ARG A 96 5.80 -7.09 -8.13
C ARG A 96 5.13 -6.60 -6.85
N MET A 97 4.11 -5.76 -6.99
CA MET A 97 3.27 -5.35 -5.88
C MET A 97 1.81 -5.70 -6.17
N LEU A 98 1.13 -6.26 -5.19
CA LEU A 98 -0.30 -6.53 -5.25
C LEU A 98 -1.00 -5.54 -4.33
N LEU A 99 -1.82 -4.65 -4.90
CA LEU A 99 -2.57 -3.66 -4.12
C LEU A 99 -3.93 -4.24 -3.75
N ASP A 100 -4.19 -4.40 -2.45
CA ASP A 100 -5.52 -4.75 -1.96
C ASP A 100 -6.38 -3.50 -1.76
N LEU A 101 -7.46 -3.41 -2.54
CA LEU A 101 -8.43 -2.32 -2.54
C LEU A 101 -9.74 -2.82 -1.93
N THR A 102 -9.99 -2.46 -0.68
CA THR A 102 -11.21 -2.83 0.03
C THR A 102 -12.44 -1.99 -0.33
N GLU A 103 -12.23 -0.78 -0.87
CA GLU A 103 -13.30 0.18 -1.17
C GLU A 103 -13.17 0.76 -2.59
N PRO A 104 -14.28 0.94 -3.35
CA PRO A 104 -14.23 1.46 -4.72
C PRO A 104 -13.55 2.82 -4.87
N ALA A 105 -13.69 3.70 -3.87
CA ALA A 105 -13.08 5.03 -3.89
C ALA A 105 -11.55 5.00 -3.98
N GLN A 106 -10.92 3.87 -3.63
CA GLN A 106 -9.47 3.69 -3.65
C GLN A 106 -8.92 3.44 -5.06
N ALA A 107 -9.76 3.03 -6.01
CA ALA A 107 -9.34 2.64 -7.35
C ALA A 107 -8.64 3.79 -8.11
N ALA A 108 -9.34 4.89 -8.38
CA ALA A 108 -8.78 5.98 -9.18
C ALA A 108 -7.49 6.56 -8.58
N PRO A 109 -7.39 6.86 -7.27
CA PRO A 109 -6.14 7.35 -6.67
C PRO A 109 -5.00 6.32 -6.75
N ALA A 110 -5.29 5.03 -6.56
CA ALA A 110 -4.28 3.98 -6.64
C ALA A 110 -3.77 3.80 -8.08
N VAL A 111 -4.68 3.74 -9.07
CA VAL A 111 -4.33 3.65 -10.49
C VAL A 111 -3.49 4.86 -10.90
N ALA A 112 -3.91 6.07 -10.56
CA ALA A 112 -3.17 7.29 -10.84
C ALA A 112 -1.76 7.29 -10.23
N ALA A 113 -1.61 6.80 -8.98
CA ALA A 113 -0.30 6.69 -8.35
C ALA A 113 0.61 5.66 -9.07
N VAL A 114 0.05 4.54 -9.51
CA VAL A 114 0.77 3.50 -10.26
C VAL A 114 1.22 4.02 -11.62
N GLU A 115 0.38 4.77 -12.32
CA GLU A 115 0.71 5.41 -13.60
C GLU A 115 1.78 6.49 -13.44
N ALA A 116 1.62 7.38 -12.45
CA ALA A 116 2.59 8.43 -12.17
C ALA A 116 3.98 7.86 -11.82
N ALA A 117 4.02 6.69 -11.16
CA ALA A 117 5.27 5.99 -10.85
C ALA A 117 5.85 5.22 -12.06
N GLY A 118 5.10 5.04 -13.15
CA GLY A 118 5.51 4.18 -14.27
C GLY A 118 5.56 2.69 -13.91
N ALA A 119 4.75 2.25 -12.93
CA ALA A 119 4.83 0.91 -12.34
C ALA A 119 3.78 -0.09 -12.90
N ARG A 120 3.04 0.28 -13.96
CA ARG A 120 1.89 -0.49 -14.48
C ARG A 120 2.20 -1.97 -14.76
N GLU A 121 3.38 -2.26 -15.30
CA GLU A 121 3.80 -3.63 -15.62
C GLU A 121 4.21 -4.47 -14.40
N ARG A 122 4.36 -3.84 -13.22
CA ARG A 122 4.82 -4.45 -11.97
C ARG A 122 3.76 -4.47 -10.87
N VAL A 123 2.56 -3.96 -11.14
CA VAL A 123 1.49 -3.86 -10.16
C VAL A 123 0.28 -4.71 -10.58
N TYR A 124 -0.26 -5.43 -9.61
CA TYR A 124 -1.54 -6.12 -9.70
C TYR A 124 -2.52 -5.49 -8.72
N TYR A 125 -3.81 -5.70 -8.95
CA TYR A 125 -4.88 -5.24 -8.06
C TYR A 125 -5.70 -6.45 -7.60
N CYS A 126 -6.07 -6.46 -6.32
CA CYS A 126 -7.07 -7.36 -5.76
C CYS A 126 -8.01 -6.59 -4.83
N GLY A 127 -9.05 -7.27 -4.37
CA GLY A 127 -10.02 -6.72 -3.43
C GLY A 127 -11.45 -7.11 -3.75
N GLY A 128 -12.40 -6.37 -3.20
CA GLY A 128 -13.83 -6.60 -3.41
C GLY A 128 -14.26 -6.40 -4.86
N THR A 129 -15.35 -7.06 -5.28
CA THR A 129 -15.86 -6.97 -6.66
C THR A 129 -16.18 -5.54 -7.09
N ALA A 130 -16.66 -4.70 -6.18
CA ALA A 130 -16.95 -3.30 -6.46
C ALA A 130 -15.66 -2.48 -6.70
N ALA A 131 -14.59 -2.73 -5.94
CA ALA A 131 -13.30 -2.07 -6.15
C ALA A 131 -12.65 -2.52 -7.46
N MET A 132 -12.68 -3.83 -7.76
CA MET A 132 -12.15 -4.36 -9.02
C MET A 132 -12.95 -3.92 -10.25
N ARG A 133 -14.24 -3.60 -10.09
CA ARG A 133 -15.02 -2.93 -11.13
C ARG A 133 -14.51 -1.51 -11.36
N ALA A 134 -14.35 -0.72 -10.30
CA ALA A 134 -13.85 0.66 -10.40
C ALA A 134 -12.48 0.73 -11.07
N VAL A 135 -11.53 -0.16 -10.72
CA VAL A 135 -10.21 -0.26 -11.37
C VAL A 135 -10.28 -0.51 -12.88
N ARG A 136 -11.35 -1.15 -13.39
CA ARG A 136 -11.53 -1.40 -14.83
C ARG A 136 -12.18 -0.23 -15.56
N GLU A 137 -12.85 0.64 -14.83
CA GLU A 137 -13.59 1.80 -15.36
C GLU A 137 -12.70 3.06 -15.40
N ASP A 138 -11.63 3.09 -14.60
CA ASP A 138 -10.54 4.07 -14.64
C ASP A 138 -9.51 3.78 -15.76
#